data_AF-A0A966JNT0-F1
#
_entry.id   AF-A0A966JNT0-F1
#
_cell.length_a   1.000
_cell.length_b   1.000
_cell.length_c   1.000
_cell.angle_alpha   90.00
_cell.angle_beta   90.00
_cell.angle_gamma   90.00
#
_symmetry.space_group_name_H-M   'P 1'
#
loop_
_entity.id
_entity.type
_entity.pdbx_description
1 polymer ?
#
loop_
_entity_poly.entity_id
_entity_poly.type
_entity_poly.pdbx_seq_one_letter_code
_entity_poly.pdbx_strand_id
1 'polypeptide(L)'
;MAEAFAAVEIIAAKRDHYELSDSQIDWVVDAYTRGVVADEQMSALLMAILLNGMNGREISRWTDAMIKSGERMSWSALNVPTVDKHSTGGVGDKITLPLAPLVA
;
A
#
# COMPACT_ATOMS: atom_id res chain seq x y z
N MET A 1 15.97 11.98 14.90
CA MET A 1 16.52 10.63 15.16
C MET A 1 17.15 10.13 13.87
N ALA A 2 18.15 9.24 13.94
CA ALA A 2 18.70 8.63 12.73
C ALA A 2 17.69 7.61 12.19
N GLU A 3 17.38 7.70 10.89
CA GLU A 3 16.51 6.73 10.21
C GLU A 3 17.29 5.44 9.94
N ALA A 4 16.60 4.29 9.97
CA ALA A 4 17.23 2.98 9.78
C ALA A 4 17.63 2.70 8.31
N PHE A 5 17.01 3.41 7.37
CA PHE A 5 17.26 3.29 5.93
C PHE A 5 17.26 4.68 5.29
N ALA A 6 17.78 4.77 4.06
CA ALA A 6 17.60 5.93 3.20
C ALA A 6 16.70 5.58 2.01
N ALA A 7 15.81 6.50 1.61
CA ALA A 7 14.91 6.30 0.47
C ALA A 7 15.69 5.95 -0.82
N VAL A 8 16.85 6.58 -1.02
CA VAL A 8 17.72 6.35 -2.18
C VAL A 8 18.19 4.89 -2.27
N GLU A 9 18.47 4.25 -1.13
CA GLU A 9 18.90 2.85 -1.10
C GLU A 9 17.76 1.90 -1.49
N ILE A 10 16.53 2.18 -1.03
CA ILE A 10 15.34 1.39 -1.35
C ILE A 10 14.96 1.55 -2.84
N ILE A 11 15.01 2.79 -3.34
CA ILE A 11 14.79 3.09 -4.77
C ILE A 11 15.82 2.35 -5.62
N ALA A 12 17.11 2.43 -5.27
CA ALA A 12 18.18 1.74 -5.99
C ALA A 12 17.97 0.22 -5.99
N ALA A 13 17.59 -0.37 -4.85
CA ALA A 13 17.29 -1.79 -4.75
C ALA A 13 16.19 -2.21 -5.72
N LYS A 14 15.04 -1.52 -5.74
CA LYS A 14 13.97 -1.85 -6.70
C LYS A 14 14.37 -1.58 -8.15
N ARG A 15 15.08 -0.48 -8.43
CA ARG A 15 15.59 -0.14 -9.76
C ARG A 15 16.50 -1.23 -10.32
N ASP A 16 17.33 -1.82 -9.46
CA ASP A 16 18.33 -2.82 -9.83
C ASP A 16 17.80 -4.26 -9.71
N HIS A 17 16.47 -4.43 -9.73
CA HIS A 17 15.76 -5.71 -9.67
C HIS A 17 15.98 -6.53 -8.39
N TYR A 18 16.39 -5.89 -7.30
CA TYR A 18 16.45 -6.55 -5.99
C TYR A 18 15.07 -6.53 -5.31
N GLU A 19 14.85 -7.56 -4.50
CA GLU A 19 13.68 -7.65 -3.65
C GLU A 19 13.87 -6.81 -2.39
N LEU A 20 12.81 -6.12 -1.94
CA LEU A 20 12.83 -5.44 -0.65
C LEU A 20 12.60 -6.43 0.49
N SER A 21 13.33 -6.20 1.58
CA SER A 21 13.07 -6.85 2.88
C SER A 21 11.84 -6.27 3.56
N ASP A 22 11.25 -7.04 4.48
CA ASP A 22 10.09 -6.59 5.24
C ASP A 22 10.35 -5.30 6.02
N SER A 23 11.55 -5.16 6.59
CA SER A 23 11.96 -3.94 7.31
C SER A 23 12.09 -2.71 6.40
N GLN A 24 12.53 -2.90 5.14
CA GLN A 24 12.59 -1.79 4.18
C GLN A 24 11.19 -1.36 3.75
N ILE A 25 10.28 -2.32 3.54
CA ILE A 25 8.87 -2.05 3.21
C ILE A 25 8.17 -1.32 4.37
N ASP A 26 8.31 -1.83 5.59
CA ASP A 26 7.73 -1.21 6.77
C ASP A 26 8.23 0.22 6.95
N TRP A 27 9.54 0.41 6.84
CA TRP A 27 10.15 1.72 7.00
C TRP A 27 9.69 2.69 5.92
N VAL A 28 9.64 2.30 4.64
CA VAL A 28 9.31 3.27 3.58
C VAL A 28 7.86 3.73 3.66
N VAL A 29 6.93 2.83 4.04
CA VAL A 29 5.53 3.20 4.24
C VAL A 29 5.37 4.12 5.44
N ASP A 30 5.97 3.78 6.59
CA ASP A 30 5.94 4.62 7.81
C ASP A 30 6.63 5.97 7.61
N ALA A 31 7.83 5.97 7.01
CA ALA A 31 8.61 7.18 6.79
C ALA A 31 7.90 8.12 5.80
N TYR A 32 7.16 7.59 4.82
CA TYR A 32 6.35 8.42 3.94
C TYR A 32 5.13 9.02 4.65
N THR A 33 4.40 8.24 5.46
CA THR A 33 3.24 8.80 6.21
C THR A 33 3.65 9.81 7.28
N ARG A 34 4.89 9.75 7.78
CA ARG A 34 5.47 10.76 8.69
C ARG A 34 6.15 11.94 7.98
N GLY A 35 6.19 11.97 6.65
CA GLY A 35 6.80 13.05 5.86
C GLY A 35 8.34 13.05 5.82
N VAL A 36 8.99 11.94 6.17
CA VAL A 36 10.46 11.78 6.09
C VAL A 36 10.89 11.42 4.67
N VAL A 37 10.13 10.57 3.98
CA VAL A 37 10.31 10.32 2.54
C VAL A 37 9.55 11.39 1.78
N ALA A 38 10.23 12.11 0.91
CA ALA A 38 9.61 13.16 0.09
C ALA A 38 8.79 12.57 -1.07
N ASP A 39 7.84 13.35 -1.59
CA ASP A 39 6.94 12.93 -2.68
C ASP A 39 7.72 12.50 -3.94
N GLU A 40 8.82 13.18 -4.27
CA GLU A 40 9.65 12.85 -5.42
C GLU A 40 10.38 11.51 -5.22
N GLN A 41 10.76 11.18 -3.98
CA GLN A 41 11.40 9.92 -3.64
C GLN A 41 10.40 8.76 -3.70
N MET A 42 9.20 8.95 -3.13
CA MET A 42 8.14 7.95 -3.25
C MET A 42 7.73 7.75 -4.71
N SER A 43 7.62 8.82 -5.50
CA SER A 43 7.35 8.75 -6.93
C SER A 43 8.42 7.95 -7.69
N ALA A 44 9.70 8.15 -7.38
CA ALA A 44 10.80 7.39 -7.96
C ALA A 44 10.72 5.89 -7.59
N LEU A 45 10.39 5.57 -6.34
CA LEU A 45 10.20 4.18 -5.90
C LEU A 45 9.02 3.52 -6.63
N LEU A 46 7.88 4.21 -6.75
CA LEU A 46 6.71 3.71 -7.46
C LEU A 46 7.00 3.47 -8.95
N MET A 47 7.80 4.34 -9.59
CA MET A 47 8.25 4.12 -10.96
C MET A 47 9.16 2.88 -11.08
N ALA A 48 10.08 2.68 -10.12
CA ALA A 48 10.91 1.47 -10.08
C ALA A 48 10.06 0.20 -9.90
N ILE A 49 9.04 0.24 -9.04
CA ILE A 49 8.09 -0.87 -8.84
C ILE A 49 7.26 -1.12 -10.11
N LEU A 50 6.80 -0.07 -10.81
CA LEU A 50 6.07 -0.21 -12.07
C LEU A 50 6.89 -0.95 -13.13
N LEU A 51 8.17 -0.61 -13.26
CA LEU A 51 9.05 -1.19 -14.28
C LEU A 51 9.56 -2.59 -13.91
N ASN A 52 9.82 -2.84 -12.63
CA ASN A 52 10.54 -4.05 -12.19
C ASN A 52 9.69 -5.00 -11.34
N GLY A 53 8.47 -4.59 -10.99
CA GLY A 53 7.51 -5.40 -10.24
C GLY A 53 7.88 -5.64 -8.78
N MET A 54 6.99 -6.36 -8.10
CA MET A 54 7.15 -6.91 -6.77
C MET A 54 6.64 -8.34 -6.76
N ASN A 55 7.29 -9.22 -6.01
CA ASN A 55 6.82 -10.59 -5.82
C ASN A 55 5.64 -10.64 -4.82
N GLY A 56 5.00 -11.80 -4.67
CA GLY A 56 3.84 -11.96 -3.78
C GLY A 56 4.12 -11.66 -2.30
N ARG A 57 5.34 -11.92 -1.81
CA ARG A 57 5.75 -11.59 -0.43
C ARG A 57 5.84 -10.07 -0.27
N GLU A 58 6.54 -9.40 -1.17
CA GLU A 58 6.68 -7.94 -1.19
C GLU A 58 5.30 -7.26 -1.22
N ILE A 59 4.38 -7.70 -2.10
CA ILE A 59 3.02 -7.14 -2.19
C ILE A 59 2.22 -7.37 -0.90
N SER A 60 2.28 -8.58 -0.34
CA SER A 60 1.59 -8.91 0.92
C SER A 60 2.09 -8.05 2.07
N ARG A 61 3.42 -7.89 2.20
CA ARG A 61 4.02 -7.07 3.25
C ARG A 61 3.69 -5.59 3.06
N TRP A 62 3.77 -5.08 1.83
CA TRP A 62 3.42 -3.69 1.52
C TRP A 62 1.97 -3.39 1.90
N THR A 63 1.05 -4.30 1.59
CA THR A 63 -0.36 -4.20 1.96
C THR A 63 -0.54 -4.14 3.48
N ASP A 64 0.11 -5.03 4.23
CA ASP A 64 0.04 -5.04 5.70
C ASP A 64 0.63 -3.77 6.32
N ALA A 65 1.74 -3.26 5.78
CA ALA A 65 2.33 -1.99 6.21
C ALA A 65 1.38 -0.81 5.98
N MET A 66 0.70 -0.76 4.83
CA MET A 66 -0.33 0.27 4.55
C MET A 66 -1.54 0.15 5.47
N ILE A 67 -2.00 -1.07 5.79
CA ILE A 67 -3.10 -1.28 6.76
C ILE A 67 -2.70 -0.79 8.16
N LYS A 68 -1.44 -0.94 8.54
CA LYS A 68 -0.90 -0.56 9.85
C LYS A 68 -0.55 0.93 9.97
N SER A 69 -0.50 1.68 8.87
CA SER A 69 -0.09 3.08 8.90
C SER A 69 -1.20 4.04 9.35
N GLY A 70 -2.43 3.54 9.54
CA GLY A 70 -3.58 4.31 10.00
C GLY A 70 -4.43 3.57 11.02
N GLU A 71 -5.72 3.92 11.07
CA GLU A 71 -6.68 3.33 12.00
C GLU A 71 -7.39 2.11 11.40
N ARG A 72 -7.71 1.14 12.26
CA ARG A 72 -8.53 -0.03 11.89
C ARG A 72 -9.93 0.13 12.45
N MET A 73 -10.91 0.27 11.56
CA MET A 73 -12.32 0.27 11.93
C MET A 73 -12.74 -1.10 12.47
N SER A 74 -13.58 -1.11 13.50
CA SER A 74 -14.14 -2.33 14.08
C SER A 74 -15.64 -2.39 13.84
N TRP A 75 -16.09 -3.52 13.30
CA TRP A 75 -17.51 -3.84 13.08
C TRP A 75 -18.02 -4.93 14.02
N SER A 76 -17.32 -5.17 15.14
CA SER A 76 -17.66 -6.21 16.11
C SER A 76 -19.05 -6.07 16.74
N ALA A 77 -19.69 -4.91 16.62
CA ALA A 77 -21.06 -4.67 17.05
C ALA A 77 -22.13 -5.22 16.08
N LEU A 78 -21.76 -5.60 14.86
CA LEU A 78 -22.69 -6.19 13.90
C LEU A 78 -22.83 -7.70 14.14
N ASN A 79 -24.07 -8.20 14.12
CA ASN A 79 -24.36 -9.63 14.29
C ASN A 79 -24.29 -10.43 12.97
N VAL A 80 -23.81 -9.80 11.89
CA VAL A 80 -23.73 -10.39 10.55
C VAL A 80 -22.34 -10.17 9.96
N PRO A 81 -21.88 -11.05 9.05
CA PRO A 81 -20.63 -10.82 8.33
C PRO A 81 -20.67 -9.52 7.52
N THR A 82 -19.56 -8.78 7.54
CA THR A 82 -19.37 -7.62 6.66
C THR A 82 -18.84 -8.06 5.31
N VAL A 83 -19.36 -7.47 4.24
CA VAL A 83 -18.90 -7.69 2.86
C VAL A 83 -18.55 -6.35 2.22
N ASP A 84 -17.59 -6.36 1.31
CA ASP A 84 -17.23 -5.20 0.50
C ASP A 84 -17.03 -5.63 -0.96
N LYS A 85 -17.27 -4.71 -1.89
CA LYS A 85 -16.99 -4.89 -3.31
C LYS A 85 -16.07 -3.78 -3.78
N HIS A 86 -14.92 -4.19 -4.32
CA HIS A 86 -13.98 -3.30 -4.98
C HIS A 86 -13.96 -3.52 -6.50
N SER A 87 -13.63 -2.48 -7.26
CA SER A 87 -13.35 -2.57 -8.69
C SER A 87 -11.93 -2.10 -8.97
N THR A 88 -11.17 -2.82 -9.79
CA THR A 88 -9.89 -2.32 -10.31
C THR A 88 -10.08 -1.12 -11.26
N GLY A 89 -11.32 -0.85 -11.68
CA GLY A 89 -11.69 0.24 -12.59
C GLY A 89 -12.12 -0.26 -13.97
N GLY A 90 -12.98 0.52 -14.62
CA GLY A 90 -13.49 0.25 -15.97
C GLY A 90 -14.37 1.40 -16.46
N VAL A 91 -14.32 1.70 -17.77
CA VAL A 91 -15.10 2.80 -18.35
C VAL A 91 -16.60 2.52 -18.14
N GLY A 92 -17.27 3.42 -17.42
CA GLY A 92 -18.70 3.29 -17.12
C GLY A 92 -19.03 2.37 -15.94
N ASP A 93 -18.03 1.87 -15.18
CA ASP A 93 -18.31 1.09 -13.97
C ASP A 93 -18.87 2.00 -12.87
N LYS A 94 -20.21 1.97 -12.75
CA LYS A 94 -20.96 2.69 -11.71
C LYS A 94 -21.55 1.72 -10.69
N ILE A 95 -21.16 0.45 -10.67
CA ILE A 95 -21.85 -0.62 -9.91
C ILE A 95 -21.87 -0.36 -8.41
N THR A 96 -20.83 0.25 -7.84
CA THR A 96 -20.76 0.53 -6.39
C THR A 96 -21.93 1.38 -5.91
N LEU A 97 -22.36 2.38 -6.69
CA LEU A 97 -23.42 3.32 -6.31
C LEU A 97 -24.80 2.66 -6.09
N PRO A 98 -25.34 1.84 -7.03
CA PRO A 98 -26.59 1.12 -6.82
C PRO A 98 -26.43 -0.15 -5.98
N LEU A 99 -25.26 -0.79 -5.96
CA LEU A 99 -25.08 -2.06 -5.23
C LEU A 99 -25.05 -1.86 -3.72
N ALA A 100 -24.37 -0.82 -3.22
CA ALA A 100 -24.28 -0.56 -1.79
C ALA A 100 -25.66 -0.46 -1.09
N PRO A 101 -26.63 0.37 -1.58
CA PRO A 101 -27.96 0.43 -0.97
C PRO A 101 -28.84 -0.80 -1.27
N LEU A 102 -28.54 -1.57 -2.33
CA LEU A 102 -29.28 -2.80 -2.63
C LEU A 102 -28.96 -3.93 -1.62
N VAL A 103 -27.73 -3.94 -1.10
CA VAL A 103 -27.25 -4.98 -0.15
C VAL A 103 -27.47 -4.58 1.32
N ALA A 104 -27.55 -3.28 1.63
CA ALA A 104 -27.76 -2.75 2.98
C ALA A 104 -29.18 -3.03 3.52
#